data_AF-A0AAE8L9W8-F1
#
_entry.id   AF-A0AAE8L9W8-F1
#
_cell.length_a   1.000
_cell.length_b   1.000
_cell.length_c   1.000
_cell.angle_alpha   90.00
_cell.angle_beta   90.00
_cell.angle_gamma   90.00
#
_symmetry.space_group_name_H-M   'P 1'
#
loop_
_entity.id
_entity.type
_entity.pdbx_description
1 polymer ?
#
loop_
_entity_poly.entity_id
_entity_poly.type
_entity_poly.pdbx_seq_one_letter_code
_entity_poly.pdbx_strand_id
1 'polypeptide(L)'
;MNDDRNQPGSPSPRTVAALGASISHFAMRERYRDYVIENVIPLCRSSEECDALGKNHHDTLLGSEFHHLMLIIWKESPFVTAAELAALGSSKVFRDIPFNCHSLGLYLVDDTTTVSAATQQVRKHVAIAMAYQLVQQEQQGRSLELRATQHLNDLFLAIGSAPARDRTAQVPNHSPVVIAKP
;
A
#
# COMPACT_ATOMS: atom_id res chain seq x y z
N MET A 1 -27.88 23.61 10.45
CA MET A 1 -26.50 23.25 10.86
C MET A 1 -25.93 22.57 9.64
N ASN A 2 -25.24 23.34 8.80
CA ASN A 2 -24.98 22.97 7.41
C ASN A 2 -23.82 21.98 7.30
N ASP A 3 -24.04 20.94 6.49
CA ASP A 3 -23.06 19.96 6.06
C ASP A 3 -21.95 20.62 5.22
N ASP A 4 -20.77 20.78 5.84
CA ASP A 4 -19.52 21.20 5.18
C ASP A 4 -18.67 19.98 4.77
N ARG A 5 -19.30 18.88 4.38
CA ARG A 5 -18.61 17.66 3.92
C ARG A 5 -18.93 17.41 2.45
N ASN A 6 -17.93 17.69 1.61
CA ASN A 6 -17.87 17.47 0.16
C ASN A 6 -18.07 18.72 -0.72
N GLN A 7 -17.18 19.70 -0.58
CA GLN A 7 -16.83 20.49 -1.77
C GLN A 7 -15.89 19.64 -2.66
N PRO A 8 -16.23 19.42 -3.94
CA PRO A 8 -15.32 18.78 -4.88
C PRO A 8 -14.13 19.72 -5.14
N GLY A 9 -13.01 19.51 -4.45
CA GLY A 9 -11.77 20.26 -4.72
C GLY A 9 -10.85 20.47 -3.53
N SER A 10 -11.31 20.35 -2.29
CA SER A 10 -10.45 20.47 -1.11
C SER A 10 -9.82 19.11 -0.75
N PRO A 11 -8.49 19.01 -0.61
CA PRO A 11 -7.81 17.75 -0.33
C PRO A 11 -8.20 17.20 1.05
N SER A 12 -8.45 15.88 1.14
CA SER A 12 -8.73 15.25 2.44
C SER A 12 -7.48 15.27 3.31
N PRO A 13 -7.54 15.84 4.53
CA PRO A 13 -6.41 15.84 5.45
C PRO A 13 -5.92 14.43 5.77
N ARG A 14 -6.83 13.45 5.81
CA ARG A 14 -6.51 12.05 6.10
C ARG A 14 -5.73 11.39 4.95
N THR A 15 -6.15 11.61 3.71
CA THR A 15 -5.46 11.07 2.53
C THR A 15 -4.09 11.72 2.35
N VAL A 16 -4.00 13.05 2.53
CA VAL A 16 -2.72 13.78 2.46
C VAL A 16 -1.75 13.30 3.54
N ALA A 17 -2.21 13.11 4.77
CA ALA A 17 -1.37 12.56 5.84
C ALA A 17 -0.88 11.14 5.51
N ALA A 18 -1.76 10.28 5.00
CA ALA A 18 -1.40 8.93 4.58
C ALA A 18 -0.37 8.91 3.44
N LEU A 19 -0.58 9.72 2.40
CA LEU A 19 0.37 9.86 1.30
C LEU A 19 1.74 10.37 1.79
N GLY A 20 1.77 11.42 2.63
CA GLY A 20 3.00 11.96 3.19
C GLY A 20 3.74 10.93 4.06
N ALA A 21 3.00 10.14 4.85
CA ALA A 21 3.56 9.07 5.65
C ALA A 21 4.14 7.96 4.76
N SER A 22 3.40 7.48 3.76
CA SER A 22 3.83 6.42 2.84
C SER A 22 5.04 6.79 1.98
N ILE A 23 5.21 8.08 1.64
CA ILE A 23 6.41 8.59 0.95
C ILE A 23 7.62 8.62 1.89
N SER A 24 7.40 8.85 3.20
CA SER A 24 8.44 8.89 4.24
C SER A 24 8.81 7.47 4.72
N HIS A 25 9.44 6.69 3.84
CA HIS A 25 9.71 5.24 3.91
C HIS A 25 10.18 4.66 5.27
N PHE A 26 10.89 5.41 6.11
CA PHE A 26 11.62 4.84 7.26
C PHE A 26 10.77 4.55 8.50
N ALA A 27 9.71 5.32 8.78
CA ALA A 27 8.89 5.16 10.00
C ALA A 27 7.70 4.19 9.82
N MET A 28 7.47 3.73 8.59
CA MET A 28 6.22 3.06 8.18
C MET A 28 6.34 1.54 8.10
N ARG A 29 7.56 1.00 8.00
CA ARG A 29 7.78 -0.41 7.67
C ARG A 29 7.19 -1.37 8.70
N GLU A 30 7.30 -1.06 9.98
CA GLU A 30 6.73 -1.88 11.05
C GLU A 30 5.21 -1.79 11.08
N ARG A 31 4.63 -0.60 10.88
CA ARG A 31 3.17 -0.41 10.85
C ARG A 31 2.53 -1.10 9.66
N TYR A 32 3.17 -0.99 8.49
CA TYR A 32 2.79 -1.72 7.28
C TYR A 32 2.80 -3.22 7.55
N ARG A 33 3.87 -3.74 8.16
CA ARG A 33 4.00 -5.17 8.48
C ARG A 33 2.89 -5.65 9.42
N ASP A 34 2.69 -4.97 10.55
CA ASP A 34 1.68 -5.33 11.56
C ASP A 34 0.29 -5.33 10.92
N TYR A 35 -0.06 -4.27 10.19
CA TYR A 35 -1.37 -4.15 9.56
C TYR A 35 -1.60 -5.20 8.47
N VAL A 36 -0.59 -5.52 7.66
CA VAL A 36 -0.68 -6.57 6.63
C VAL A 36 -0.94 -7.93 7.27
N ILE A 37 -0.24 -8.25 8.37
CA ILE A 37 -0.41 -9.52 9.08
C ILE A 37 -1.83 -9.63 9.65
N GLU A 38 -2.31 -8.58 10.32
CA GLU A 38 -3.58 -8.60 11.03
C GLU A 38 -4.80 -8.47 10.12
N ASN A 39 -4.69 -7.73 9.01
CA ASN A 39 -5.85 -7.30 8.23
C ASN A 39 -5.80 -7.65 6.74
N VAL A 40 -4.62 -7.91 6.16
CA VAL A 40 -4.51 -8.25 4.73
C VAL A 40 -4.39 -9.75 4.52
N ILE A 41 -3.52 -10.44 5.26
CA ILE A 41 -3.35 -11.89 5.16
C ILE A 41 -4.69 -12.64 5.30
N PRO A 42 -5.60 -12.26 6.23
CA PRO A 42 -6.91 -12.89 6.34
C PRO A 42 -7.84 -12.70 5.13
N LEU A 43 -7.57 -11.74 4.23
CA LEU A 43 -8.41 -11.45 3.06
C LEU A 43 -8.16 -12.39 1.88
N CYS A 44 -7.32 -13.41 2.00
CA CYS A 44 -7.10 -14.31 0.86
C CYS A 44 -8.43 -14.91 0.36
N ARG A 45 -8.72 -14.75 -0.94
CA ARG A 45 -9.99 -15.15 -1.57
C ARG A 45 -10.28 -16.65 -1.41
N SER A 46 -9.25 -17.49 -1.46
CA SER A 46 -9.35 -18.92 -1.20
C SER A 46 -7.98 -19.53 -0.89
N SER A 47 -7.95 -20.67 -0.20
CA SER A 47 -6.71 -21.43 -0.01
C SER A 47 -6.09 -21.83 -1.35
N GLU A 48 -6.90 -22.19 -2.35
CA GLU A 48 -6.43 -22.59 -3.68
C GLU A 48 -5.72 -21.46 -4.44
N GLU A 49 -6.28 -20.25 -4.43
CA GLU A 49 -5.63 -19.09 -5.06
C GLU A 49 -4.33 -18.74 -4.32
N CYS A 50 -4.31 -18.80 -2.99
CA CYS A 50 -3.10 -18.58 -2.19
C CYS A 50 -2.03 -19.67 -2.40
N ASP A 51 -2.43 -20.94 -2.49
CA ASP A 51 -1.54 -22.08 -2.74
C ASP A 51 -0.87 -21.95 -4.12
N ALA A 52 -1.61 -21.48 -5.12
CA ALA A 52 -1.11 -21.24 -6.48
C ALA A 52 -0.04 -20.13 -6.56
N LEU A 53 0.05 -19.24 -5.56
CA LEU A 53 1.08 -18.19 -5.50
C LEU A 53 2.46 -18.73 -5.06
N GLY A 54 2.51 -19.96 -4.52
CA GLY A 54 3.73 -20.61 -4.03
C GLY A 54 4.18 -20.15 -2.63
N LYS A 55 5.22 -20.78 -2.08
CA LYS A 55 5.57 -20.72 -0.64
C LYS A 55 5.96 -19.34 -0.06
N ASN A 56 6.21 -18.33 -0.89
CA ASN A 56 6.82 -17.05 -0.45
C ASN A 56 5.91 -15.83 -0.65
N HIS A 57 4.61 -16.03 -0.89
CA HIS A 57 3.70 -14.90 -1.14
C HIS A 57 3.52 -13.99 0.09
N HIS A 58 3.56 -14.54 1.31
CA HIS A 58 3.58 -13.74 2.54
C HIS A 58 4.82 -12.85 2.65
N ASP A 59 6.02 -13.39 2.40
CA ASP A 59 7.25 -12.57 2.42
C ASP A 59 7.22 -11.48 1.36
N THR A 60 6.60 -11.77 0.20
CA THR A 60 6.40 -10.79 -0.86
C THR A 60 5.45 -9.67 -0.42
N LEU A 61 4.33 -9.99 0.24
CA LEU A 61 3.40 -9.00 0.79
C LEU A 61 4.10 -8.04 1.77
N LEU A 62 5.02 -8.56 2.58
CA LEU A 62 5.78 -7.78 3.57
C LEU A 62 6.98 -7.02 2.97
N GLY A 63 7.27 -7.24 1.69
CA GLY A 63 8.40 -6.65 0.97
C GLY A 63 8.20 -5.17 0.65
N SER A 64 9.31 -4.41 0.65
CA SER A 64 9.29 -2.98 0.31
C SER A 64 8.88 -2.71 -1.12
N GLU A 65 9.26 -3.59 -2.05
CA GLU A 65 8.87 -3.50 -3.47
C GLU A 65 7.36 -3.63 -3.65
N PHE A 66 6.74 -4.58 -2.96
CA PHE A 66 5.30 -4.77 -2.99
C PHE A 66 4.57 -3.55 -2.44
N HIS A 67 5.01 -3.03 -1.29
CA HIS A 67 4.47 -1.80 -0.73
C HIS A 67 4.57 -0.62 -1.70
N HIS A 68 5.73 -0.44 -2.35
CA HIS A 68 5.94 0.63 -3.32
C HIS A 68 5.01 0.50 -4.53
N LEU A 69 4.86 -0.71 -5.07
CA LEU A 69 3.95 -0.97 -6.18
C LEU A 69 2.49 -0.68 -5.80
N MET A 70 2.08 -1.12 -4.61
CA MET A 70 0.75 -0.86 -4.07
C MET A 70 0.49 0.64 -3.88
N LEU A 71 1.50 1.41 -3.45
CA LEU A 71 1.40 2.85 -3.30
C LEU A 71 1.16 3.54 -4.64
N ILE A 72 1.86 3.11 -5.71
CA ILE A 72 1.61 3.62 -7.06
C ILE A 72 0.18 3.32 -7.48
N ILE A 73 -0.28 2.08 -7.32
CA ILE A 73 -1.66 1.68 -7.70
C ILE A 73 -2.71 2.47 -6.92
N TRP A 74 -2.50 2.70 -5.62
CA TRP A 74 -3.40 3.52 -4.81
C TRP A 74 -3.41 4.99 -5.25
N LYS A 75 -2.25 5.60 -5.52
CA LYS A 75 -2.14 6.98 -6.01
C LYS A 75 -2.86 7.21 -7.35
N GLU A 76 -2.81 6.23 -8.24
CA GLU A 76 -3.47 6.31 -9.54
C GLU A 76 -4.98 6.05 -9.44
N SER A 77 -5.45 5.47 -8.35
CA SER A 77 -6.87 5.12 -8.15
C SER A 77 -7.80 6.33 -7.99
N PRO A 78 -9.13 6.15 -8.10
CA PRO A 78 -10.10 7.20 -7.81
C PRO A 78 -10.14 7.64 -6.33
N PHE A 79 -9.59 6.85 -5.41
CA PHE A 79 -9.55 7.20 -3.98
C PHE A 79 -8.60 8.36 -3.67
N VAL A 80 -7.66 8.64 -4.58
CA VAL A 80 -6.70 9.74 -4.45
C VAL A 80 -6.95 10.76 -5.56
N THR A 81 -7.29 11.97 -5.14
CA THR A 81 -7.59 13.10 -6.00
C THR A 81 -6.32 13.83 -6.46
N ALA A 82 -6.43 14.57 -7.56
CA ALA A 82 -5.33 15.41 -8.04
C ALA A 82 -4.94 16.51 -7.03
N ALA A 83 -5.91 17.04 -6.29
CA ALA A 83 -5.67 18.07 -5.27
C ALA A 83 -4.85 17.53 -4.08
N GLU A 84 -5.11 16.29 -3.64
CA GLU A 84 -4.36 15.65 -2.56
C GLU A 84 -2.91 15.35 -2.96
N LEU A 85 -2.70 14.93 -4.21
CA LEU A 85 -1.35 14.74 -4.76
C LEU A 85 -0.61 16.07 -4.89
N ALA A 86 -1.29 17.12 -5.37
CA ALA A 86 -0.71 18.45 -5.53
C ALA A 86 -0.29 19.07 -4.20
N ALA A 87 -1.03 18.82 -3.12
CA ALA A 87 -0.67 19.25 -1.76
C ALA A 87 0.69 18.69 -1.27
N LEU A 88 1.16 17.60 -1.90
CA LEU A 88 2.44 16.96 -1.61
C LEU A 88 3.47 17.14 -2.74
N GLY A 89 3.21 18.03 -3.69
CA GLY A 89 4.08 18.24 -4.86
C GLY A 89 4.15 17.03 -5.80
N SER A 90 3.12 16.18 -5.80
CA SER A 90 3.03 14.98 -6.65
C SER A 90 1.89 15.08 -7.67
N SER A 91 1.86 14.16 -8.62
CA SER A 91 0.81 14.04 -9.63
C SER A 91 0.59 12.59 -10.04
N LYS A 92 -0.57 12.33 -10.66
CA LYS A 92 -0.83 11.07 -11.37
C LYS A 92 0.08 10.96 -12.59
N VAL A 93 0.60 9.77 -12.84
CA VAL A 93 1.56 9.48 -13.91
C VAL A 93 0.85 8.91 -15.15
N PHE A 94 -0.20 8.11 -14.97
CA PHE A 94 -0.82 7.33 -16.05
C PHE A 94 -2.09 8.00 -16.60
N ARG A 95 -2.06 9.31 -16.85
CA ARG A 95 -3.25 10.06 -17.33
C ARG A 95 -3.61 9.73 -18.78
N ASP A 96 -2.61 9.66 -19.64
CA ASP A 96 -2.78 9.54 -21.09
C ASP A 96 -2.37 8.16 -21.64
N ILE A 97 -1.98 7.24 -20.75
CA ILE A 97 -1.57 5.88 -21.08
C ILE A 97 -2.37 4.88 -20.23
N PRO A 98 -2.74 3.70 -20.76
CA PRO A 98 -3.49 2.72 -19.98
C PRO A 98 -2.71 2.29 -18.73
N PHE A 99 -3.36 2.30 -17.57
CA PHE A 99 -2.71 1.89 -16.32
C PHE A 99 -2.76 0.37 -16.15
N ASN A 100 -1.72 -0.34 -16.61
CA ASN A 100 -1.65 -1.80 -16.64
C ASN A 100 -0.26 -2.31 -16.23
N CYS A 101 -0.09 -3.63 -16.09
CA CYS A 101 1.19 -4.21 -15.65
C CYS A 101 2.37 -3.86 -16.58
N HIS A 102 2.14 -3.68 -17.88
CA HIS A 102 3.19 -3.36 -18.84
C HIS A 102 3.63 -1.90 -18.74
N SER A 103 2.69 -0.96 -18.72
CA SER A 103 3.00 0.46 -18.53
C SER A 103 3.62 0.73 -17.16
N LEU A 104 3.18 0.02 -16.12
CA LEU A 104 3.80 0.07 -14.81
C LEU A 104 5.22 -0.52 -14.80
N GLY A 105 5.46 -1.63 -15.52
CA GLY A 105 6.80 -2.17 -15.71
C GLY A 105 7.74 -1.20 -16.40
N LEU A 106 7.28 -0.49 -17.44
CA LEU A 106 8.02 0.58 -18.13
C LEU A 106 8.35 1.74 -17.19
N TYR A 107 7.42 2.13 -16.32
CA TYR A 107 7.62 3.23 -15.37
C TYR A 107 8.67 2.93 -14.29
N LEU A 108 8.87 1.66 -13.94
CA LEU A 108 9.77 1.24 -12.85
C LEU A 108 11.23 1.07 -13.27
N VAL A 109 11.53 1.11 -14.57
CA VAL A 109 12.89 0.87 -15.07
C VAL A 109 13.35 1.99 -16.00
N ASP A 110 14.61 2.38 -15.85
CA ASP A 110 15.25 3.35 -16.75
C ASP A 110 15.77 2.68 -18.03
N ASP A 111 16.08 1.38 -17.98
CA ASP A 111 16.62 0.60 -19.10
C ASP A 111 15.54 -0.26 -19.77
N THR A 112 15.23 0.11 -21.03
CA THR A 112 14.28 -0.59 -21.91
C THR A 112 14.57 -2.09 -22.09
N THR A 113 15.82 -2.54 -21.95
CA THR A 113 16.18 -3.96 -22.08
C THR A 113 15.66 -4.82 -20.93
N THR A 114 15.34 -4.21 -19.78
CA THR A 114 14.87 -4.91 -18.57
C THR A 114 13.35 -4.90 -18.41
N VAL A 115 12.62 -4.23 -19.31
CA VAL A 115 11.16 -4.01 -19.23
C VAL A 115 10.37 -5.31 -19.16
N SER A 116 10.82 -6.35 -19.88
CA SER A 116 10.15 -7.66 -19.86
C SER A 116 10.20 -8.28 -18.46
N ALA A 117 11.38 -8.28 -17.83
CA ALA A 117 11.58 -8.80 -16.49
C ALA A 117 10.78 -7.97 -15.45
N ALA A 118 10.83 -6.65 -15.55
CA ALA A 118 10.07 -5.76 -14.68
C ALA A 118 8.55 -5.99 -14.83
N THR A 119 8.05 -6.11 -16.07
CA THR A 119 6.64 -6.42 -16.33
C THR A 119 6.23 -7.77 -15.72
N GLN A 120 7.09 -8.79 -15.81
CA GLN A 120 6.83 -10.10 -15.20
C GLN A 120 6.79 -10.02 -13.66
N GLN A 121 7.71 -9.25 -13.06
CA GLN A 121 7.70 -8.99 -11.62
C GLN A 121 6.43 -8.26 -11.19
N VAL A 122 6.03 -7.20 -11.91
CA VAL A 122 4.77 -6.49 -11.66
C VAL A 122 3.57 -7.44 -11.75
N ARG A 123 3.50 -8.30 -12.79
CA ARG A 123 2.42 -9.28 -12.91
C ARG A 123 2.35 -10.23 -11.72
N LYS A 124 3.49 -10.71 -11.22
CA LYS A 124 3.54 -11.56 -10.01
C LYS A 124 2.98 -10.82 -8.79
N HIS A 125 3.39 -9.57 -8.58
CA HIS A 125 2.93 -8.77 -7.45
C HIS A 125 1.43 -8.45 -7.56
N VAL A 126 0.95 -8.12 -8.76
CA VAL A 126 -0.48 -7.89 -9.01
C VAL A 126 -1.29 -9.16 -8.78
N ALA A 127 -0.81 -10.34 -9.21
CA ALA A 127 -1.50 -11.60 -8.96
C ALA A 127 -1.64 -11.88 -7.44
N ILE A 128 -0.58 -11.66 -6.67
CA ILE A 128 -0.63 -11.72 -5.20
C ILE A 128 -1.65 -10.70 -4.68
N ALA A 129 -1.56 -9.43 -5.08
CA ALA A 129 -2.46 -8.39 -4.63
C ALA A 129 -3.94 -8.68 -4.96
N MET A 130 -4.23 -9.33 -6.10
CA MET A 130 -5.58 -9.76 -6.47
C MET A 130 -6.10 -10.89 -5.57
N ALA A 131 -5.28 -11.90 -5.29
CA ALA A 131 -5.63 -12.99 -4.38
C ALA A 131 -5.94 -12.47 -2.95
N TYR A 132 -5.29 -11.40 -2.52
CA TYR A 132 -5.54 -10.70 -1.25
C TYR A 132 -6.54 -9.54 -1.36
N GLN A 133 -7.28 -9.45 -2.47
CA GLN A 133 -8.35 -8.46 -2.67
C GLN A 133 -7.91 -6.99 -2.59
N LEU A 134 -6.62 -6.67 -2.79
CA LEU A 134 -6.08 -5.31 -2.80
C LEU A 134 -6.21 -4.64 -4.17
N VAL A 135 -6.12 -5.44 -5.23
CA VAL A 135 -6.15 -4.96 -6.61
C VAL A 135 -7.17 -5.77 -7.40
N GLN A 136 -7.80 -5.15 -8.38
CA GLN A 136 -8.60 -5.82 -9.39
C GLN A 136 -8.15 -5.39 -10.79
N GLN A 137 -8.48 -6.23 -11.77
CA GLN A 137 -8.30 -5.92 -13.18
C GLN A 137 -9.67 -5.73 -13.83
N GLU A 138 -9.81 -4.65 -14.59
CA GLU A 138 -11.03 -4.35 -15.35
C GLU A 138 -10.68 -4.21 -16.83
N GLN A 139 -11.50 -4.79 -17.70
CA GLN A 139 -11.35 -4.60 -19.13
C GLN A 139 -11.85 -3.20 -19.51
N GLN A 140 -10.95 -2.36 -20.02
CA GLN A 140 -11.28 -1.05 -20.60
C GLN A 140 -10.82 -1.03 -22.06
N GLY A 141 -11.80 -1.06 -22.98
CA GLY A 141 -11.53 -1.20 -24.40
C GLY A 141 -10.76 -2.49 -24.71
N ARG A 142 -9.53 -2.35 -25.22
CA ARG A 142 -8.63 -3.47 -25.54
C ARG A 142 -7.61 -3.79 -24.44
N SER A 143 -7.63 -3.05 -23.33
CA SER A 143 -6.63 -3.17 -22.27
C SER A 143 -7.25 -3.67 -20.96
N LEU A 144 -6.49 -4.49 -20.23
CA LEU A 144 -6.80 -4.84 -18.83
C LEU A 144 -6.11 -3.82 -17.93
N GLU A 145 -6.90 -2.98 -17.27
CA GLU A 145 -6.41 -1.94 -16.39
C GLU A 145 -6.42 -2.36 -14.92
N LEU A 146 -5.41 -1.90 -14.19
CA LEU A 146 -5.31 -2.06 -12.75
C LEU A 146 -6.23 -1.06 -12.05
N ARG A 147 -6.90 -1.54 -11.01
CA ARG A 147 -7.73 -0.74 -10.11
C ARG A 147 -7.42 -1.12 -8.67
N ALA A 148 -7.19 -0.12 -7.83
CA ALA A 148 -7.17 -0.32 -6.39
C ALA A 148 -8.58 -0.71 -5.90
N THR A 149 -8.66 -1.61 -4.93
CA THR A 149 -9.92 -1.89 -4.23
C THR A 149 -10.05 -1.00 -3.00
N GLN A 150 -11.23 -1.05 -2.36
CA GLN A 150 -11.43 -0.39 -1.06
C GLN A 150 -10.47 -0.91 0.01
N HIS A 151 -10.14 -2.22 0.02
CA HIS A 151 -9.19 -2.79 0.98
C HIS A 151 -7.79 -2.18 0.86
N LEU A 152 -7.34 -1.89 -0.37
CA LEU A 152 -6.07 -1.20 -0.57
C LEU A 152 -6.11 0.25 -0.09
N ASN A 153 -7.22 0.93 -0.31
CA ASN A 153 -7.41 2.27 0.24
C ASN A 153 -7.41 2.26 1.78
N ASP A 154 -8.13 1.35 2.40
CA ASP A 154 -8.21 1.22 3.86
C ASP A 154 -6.84 0.90 4.47
N LEU A 155 -6.05 0.03 3.83
CA LEU A 155 -4.67 -0.27 4.19
C LEU A 155 -3.84 1.02 4.29
N PHE A 156 -3.81 1.84 3.24
CA PHE A 156 -3.00 3.06 3.23
C PHE A 156 -3.51 4.13 4.19
N LEU A 157 -4.83 4.29 4.32
CA LEU A 157 -5.40 5.22 5.28
C LEU A 157 -5.10 4.80 6.73
N ALA A 158 -5.14 3.49 7.03
CA ALA A 158 -4.84 2.98 8.36
C ALA A 158 -3.36 3.20 8.72
N ILE A 159 -2.47 2.87 7.79
CA ILE A 159 -1.03 3.16 7.87
C ILE A 159 -0.79 4.65 8.19
N GLY A 160 -1.43 5.55 7.46
CA GLY A 160 -1.32 7.01 7.67
C GLY A 160 -1.89 7.53 8.98
N SER A 161 -2.94 6.88 9.50
CA SER A 161 -3.64 7.30 10.73
C SER A 161 -3.09 6.70 12.02
N ALA A 162 -2.28 5.64 11.94
CA ALA A 162 -1.74 4.98 13.11
C ALA A 162 -0.82 5.94 13.88
N PRO A 163 -1.01 6.15 15.20
CA PRO A 163 -0.06 6.91 15.99
C PRO A 163 1.31 6.25 15.89
N ALA A 164 2.38 7.05 15.93
CA ALA A 164 3.70 6.48 16.18
C ALA A 164 3.64 5.73 17.50
N ARG A 165 3.81 4.41 17.45
CA ARG A 165 4.05 3.64 18.66
C ARG A 165 5.36 4.18 19.24
N ASP A 166 5.26 5.05 20.23
CA ASP A 166 6.37 5.40 21.09
C ASP A 166 6.77 4.13 21.85
N ARG A 167 7.85 3.48 21.40
CA ARG A 167 8.44 2.32 22.07
C ARG A 167 9.12 2.66 23.40
N THR A 168 8.92 3.85 23.94
CA THR A 168 9.38 4.23 25.29
C THR A 168 8.47 3.72 26.41
N ALA A 169 7.27 3.22 26.10
CA ALA A 169 6.35 2.66 27.09
C ALA A 169 6.44 1.13 27.19
N GLN A 170 7.64 0.57 27.38
CA GLN A 170 7.83 -0.79 27.87
C GLN A 170 9.23 -0.95 28.48
N VAL A 171 9.53 -0.17 29.52
CA VAL A 171 10.48 -0.64 30.53
C VAL A 171 9.64 -1.42 31.54
N PRO A 172 9.75 -2.75 31.63
CA PRO A 172 9.14 -3.47 32.73
C PRO A 172 9.72 -2.91 34.02
N ASN A 173 8.83 -2.43 34.90
CA ASN A 173 9.15 -2.09 36.29
C ASN A 173 9.74 -3.35 36.95
N HIS A 174 11.05 -3.51 36.89
CA HIS A 174 11.74 -4.41 37.79
C HIS A 174 11.73 -3.75 39.16
N SER A 175 10.78 -4.17 40.00
CA SER A 175 10.83 -3.90 41.43
C SER A 175 12.23 -4.22 41.96
N PRO A 176 12.89 -3.34 42.72
CA PRO A 176 14.18 -3.65 43.30
C PRO A 176 13.98 -4.80 44.30
N VAL A 177 14.63 -5.93 44.03
CA VAL A 177 14.73 -7.03 44.99
C VAL A 177 15.53 -6.51 46.18
N VAL A 178 14.84 -6.29 47.30
CA VAL A 178 15.46 -6.01 48.60
C VAL A 178 16.10 -7.32 49.07
N ILE A 179 17.42 -7.42 48.90
CA ILE A 179 18.20 -8.50 49.50
C ILE A 179 18.40 -8.13 50.97
N ALA A 180 17.57 -8.70 51.85
CA ALA A 180 17.84 -8.72 53.28
C ALA A 180 18.97 -9.73 53.54
N LYS A 181 20.11 -9.24 54.06
CA LYS A 181 21.17 -10.10 54.61
C LYS A 181 20.88 -10.42 56.07
N PRO A 182 21.00 -11.69 56.51
CA PRO A 182 21.38 -12.00 57.89
C PRO A 182 22.88 -11.75 58.12
#